data_AF-A0A093XT08-F1
#
_entry.id   AF-A0A093XT08-F1
#
_cell.length_a   1.000
_cell.length_b   1.000
_cell.length_c   1.000
_cell.angle_alpha   90.00
_cell.angle_beta   90.00
_cell.angle_gamma   90.00
#
_symmetry.space_group_name_H-M   'P 1'
#
loop_
_entity.id
_entity.type
_entity.pdbx_description
1 polymer ?
#
loop_
_entity_poly.entity_id
_entity_poly.type
_entity_poly.pdbx_seq_one_letter_code
_entity_poly.pdbx_strand_id
1 'polypeptide(L)' 'MQITSVIVLAAFTFPSVYGHGVITEVQGANGVVMPGLTVIDGTPRDCSSAGCGAQADTAITRKNELGTSKASALGR' A
#
# COMPACT_ATOMS: atom_id res chain seq x y z
N MET A 1 -17.46 -10.18 -34.29
CA MET A 1 -17.30 -11.06 -33.10
C MET A 1 -15.96 -10.84 -32.40
N GLN A 2 -14.80 -10.97 -33.08
CA GLN A 2 -13.49 -10.79 -32.44
C GLN A 2 -13.26 -9.40 -31.82
N ILE A 3 -13.63 -8.32 -32.52
CA ILE A 3 -13.44 -6.94 -32.02
C ILE A 3 -14.32 -6.68 -30.78
N THR A 4 -15.55 -7.20 -30.78
CA THR A 4 -16.49 -7.08 -29.67
C THR A 4 -15.99 -7.77 -28.41
N SER A 5 -15.38 -8.95 -28.55
CA SER A 5 -14.76 -9.69 -27.44
C SER A 5 -13.56 -8.95 -26.83
N VAL A 6 -12.73 -8.30 -27.65
CA VAL A 6 -11.58 -7.51 -27.18
C VAL A 6 -12.02 -6.29 -26.38
N ILE A 7 -13.07 -5.58 -26.84
CA ILE A 7 -13.62 -4.41 -26.14
C ILE A 7 -14.18 -4.80 -24.77
N VAL A 8 -14.92 -5.91 -24.70
CA VAL A 8 -15.47 -6.41 -23.42
C VAL A 8 -14.35 -6.78 -22.46
N LEU A 9 -13.32 -7.51 -22.91
CA LEU A 9 -12.22 -7.92 -22.03
C LEU A 9 -11.44 -6.70 -21.49
N ALA A 10 -11.19 -5.69 -22.33
CA ALA A 10 -10.53 -4.45 -21.92
C ALA A 10 -11.37 -3.68 -20.89
N ALA A 11 -12.69 -3.60 -21.08
CA ALA A 11 -13.58 -2.89 -20.14
C ALA A 11 -13.57 -3.50 -18.72
N PHE A 12 -13.29 -4.79 -18.57
CA PHE A 12 -13.18 -5.45 -17.26
C PHE A 12 -11.79 -5.33 -16.60
N THR A 13 -10.71 -5.19 -17.38
CA THR A 13 -9.35 -5.10 -16.84
C THR A 13 -9.00 -3.70 -16.33
N PHE A 14 -9.52 -2.63 -16.94
CA PHE A 14 -9.27 -1.26 -16.48
C PHE A 14 -9.71 -1.00 -15.02
N PRO A 15 -10.93 -1.35 -14.57
CA PRO A 15 -11.35 -1.08 -13.20
C PRO A 15 -10.68 -1.99 -12.15
N SER A 16 -10.20 -3.18 -12.54
CA SER A 16 -9.57 -4.12 -11.59
C SER A 16 -8.18 -3.65 -11.12
N VAL A 17 -7.47 -2.85 -11.91
CA VAL A 17 -6.20 -2.24 -11.48
C VAL A 17 -6.43 -1.18 -10.38
N TYR A 18 -7.57 -0.49 -10.42
CA TYR A 18 -7.99 0.51 -9.42
C TYR A 18 -8.70 -0.09 -8.20
N GLY A 19 -8.82 -1.42 -8.10
CA GLY A 19 -9.43 -2.08 -6.94
C GLY A 19 -8.61 -1.95 -5.65
N HIS A 20 -7.35 -1.50 -5.73
CA HIS A 20 -6.49 -1.30 -4.59
C HIS A 20 -6.49 0.18 -4.18
N GLY A 21 -7.14 0.47 -3.05
CA GLY A 21 -7.06 1.78 -2.41
C GLY A 21 -6.00 1.78 -1.32
N VAL A 22 -5.29 2.90 -1.16
CA VAL A 22 -4.45 3.16 0.00
C VAL A 22 -5.12 4.24 0.85
N ILE A 23 -5.18 4.03 2.15
CA ILE A 23 -5.64 5.06 3.08
C ILE A 23 -4.55 6.13 3.14
N THR A 24 -4.87 7.38 2.83
CA THR A 24 -3.93 8.51 2.86
C THR A 24 -4.06 9.36 4.11
N GLU A 25 -5.21 9.29 4.79
CA GLU A 25 -5.54 10.10 5.97
C GLU A 25 -6.50 9.35 6.89
N VAL A 26 -6.32 9.51 8.20
CA VAL A 26 -7.23 9.00 9.24
C VAL A 26 -7.67 10.17 10.12
N GLN A 27 -8.97 10.42 10.18
CA GLN A 27 -9.57 11.44 11.04
C GLN A 27 -9.97 10.80 12.37
N GLY A 28 -9.29 11.20 13.44
CA GLY A 28 -9.59 10.74 14.79
C GLY A 28 -10.80 11.46 15.40
N ALA A 29 -11.59 10.75 16.20
CA ALA A 29 -12.69 11.36 16.96
C ALA A 29 -12.23 12.40 18.00
N ASN A 30 -10.94 12.43 18.31
CA ASN A 30 -10.26 13.44 19.13
C ASN A 30 -9.85 14.70 18.34
N GLY A 31 -10.23 14.81 17.06
CA GLY A 31 -9.90 15.94 16.19
C GLY A 31 -8.47 15.91 15.62
N VAL A 32 -7.71 14.83 15.87
CA VAL A 32 -6.36 14.67 15.31
C VAL A 32 -6.47 14.06 13.92
N VAL A 33 -5.84 14.71 12.94
CA VAL A 33 -5.65 14.18 11.60
C VAL A 33 -4.31 13.47 11.54
N MET A 34 -4.32 12.17 11.28
CA MET A 34 -3.11 11.37 11.09
C MET A 34 -2.91 11.05 9.60
N PRO A 35 -1.65 10.96 9.13
CA PRO A 35 -1.38 10.34 7.85
C PRO A 35 -1.90 8.90 7.82
N GLY A 36 -2.15 8.39 6.62
CA GLY A 36 -2.55 7.00 6.45
C GLY A 36 -1.55 6.02 7.07
N LEU A 37 -2.04 4.86 7.46
CA LEU A 37 -1.17 3.79 7.94
C LEU A 37 -0.21 3.38 6.81
N THR A 38 1.08 3.23 7.10
CA THR A 38 2.12 2.74 6.18
C THR A 38 2.55 3.74 5.09
N VAL A 39 2.12 5.00 5.19
CA VAL A 39 2.40 6.07 4.21
C VAL A 39 2.98 7.33 4.87
N ILE A 40 3.62 7.20 6.02
CA ILE A 40 4.28 8.35 6.68
C ILE A 40 5.56 8.70 5.93
N ASP A 41 5.67 9.94 5.48
CA ASP A 41 6.85 10.40 4.77
C ASP A 41 8.08 10.44 5.69
N GLY A 42 9.22 10.04 5.13
CA GLY A 42 10.51 10.07 5.82
C GLY A 42 10.79 8.88 6.75
N THR A 43 9.85 7.95 6.95
CA THR A 43 10.11 6.75 7.76
C THR A 43 10.94 5.72 6.98
N PRO A 44 12.07 5.22 7.53
CA PRO A 44 12.90 4.26 6.82
C PRO A 44 12.18 2.94 6.58
N ARG A 45 12.06 2.53 5.32
CA ARG A 45 11.36 1.28 4.94
C ARG A 45 12.23 0.04 5.06
N ASP A 46 13.55 0.17 4.92
CA ASP A 46 14.47 -0.98 4.89
C ASP A 46 15.07 -1.35 6.25
N CYS A 47 14.48 -0.88 7.34
CA CYS A 47 15.00 -1.12 8.68
C CYS A 47 13.93 -1.68 9.62
N SER A 48 14.30 -2.68 10.42
CA SER A 48 13.39 -3.36 11.38
C SER A 48 13.69 -3.02 12.85
N SER A 49 14.72 -2.23 13.09
CA SER A 49 15.12 -1.82 14.44
C SER A 49 14.30 -0.62 14.92
N ALA A 50 14.06 -0.51 16.22
CA ALA A 50 13.46 0.68 16.79
C ALA A 50 14.32 1.94 16.57
N GLY A 51 15.65 1.77 16.63
CA GLY A 51 16.58 2.90 16.61
C GLY A 51 16.67 3.65 15.28
N CYS A 52 16.14 3.10 14.19
CA CYS A 52 16.11 3.77 12.89
C CYS A 52 14.79 4.49 12.62
N GLY A 53 13.81 4.46 13.52
CA GLY A 53 12.56 5.20 13.35
C GLY A 53 11.58 4.59 12.33
N ALA A 54 11.83 3.37 11.83
CA ALA A 54 10.89 2.66 10.95
C ALA A 54 9.53 2.39 11.61
N GLN A 55 9.51 2.30 12.94
CA GLN A 55 8.30 2.12 13.77
C GLN A 55 7.48 3.40 13.96
N ALA A 56 8.02 4.55 13.55
CA ALA A 56 7.23 5.77 13.51
C ALA A 56 6.07 5.61 12.50
N ASP A 57 6.24 4.75 11.50
CA ASP A 57 5.15 4.23 10.71
C ASP A 57 4.57 2.95 11.35
N THR A 58 3.28 2.76 11.16
CA THR A 58 2.49 1.65 11.73
C THR A 58 2.79 0.28 11.10
N ALA A 59 3.67 0.21 10.09
CA ALA A 59 4.17 -1.05 9.54
C ALA A 59 5.64 -0.97 9.12
N ILE A 60 6.35 -2.08 9.33
CA ILE A 60 7.71 -2.27 8.82
C ILE A 60 7.61 -2.96 7.44
N THR A 61 7.58 -2.17 6.37
CA THR A 61 7.58 -2.70 4.99
C THR A 61 8.97 -2.60 4.39
N ARG A 62 9.69 -3.71 4.31
CA ARG A 62 11.03 -3.74 3.70
C ARG A 62 10.94 -3.82 2.19
N LYS A 63 11.50 -2.83 1.48
CA LYS A 63 11.39 -2.70 0.02
C LYS A 63 12.01 -3.90 -0.69
N ASN A 64 13.10 -4.44 -0.14
CA ASN A 64 13.78 -5.62 -0.65
C ASN A 64 13.01 -6.95 -0.44
N GLU A 65 11.92 -6.96 0.34
CA GLU A 65 11.08 -8.15 0.53
C GLU A 65 9.80 -8.12 -0.31
N LEU A 66 9.41 -6.96 -0.81
CA LEU A 66 8.23 -6.81 -1.67
C LEU A 66 8.41 -7.63 -2.96
N GLY A 67 7.40 -8.45 -3.28
CA GLY A 67 7.42 -9.34 -4.45
C GLY A 67 8.24 -10.63 -4.26
N THR A 68 8.77 -10.87 -3.05
CA THR A 68 9.42 -12.14 -2.69
C THR A 68 8.47 -13.02 -1.85
N SER A 69 8.87 -14.25 -1.54
CA SER A 69 8.15 -15.09 -0.58
C SER A 69 8.33 -14.69 0.89
N LYS A 70 9.08 -13.62 1.17
CA LYS A 70 9.41 -13.19 2.54
C LYS A 70 8.38 -12.25 3.16
N ALA A 71 7.63 -11.51 2.35
CA ALA A 71 6.59 -10.59 2.79
C ALA A 71 5.51 -10.44 1.72
N SER A 72 4.26 -10.26 2.15
CA SER A 72 3.16 -9.94 1.25
C SER A 72 3.15 -8.45 0.90
N ALA A 73 2.30 -8.03 -0.03
CA ALA A 73 2.05 -6.61 -0.30
C ALA A 73 1.47 -5.85 0.90
N LEU A 74 0.96 -6.56 1.91
CA LEU A 74 0.44 -6.02 3.17
C LEU A 74 1.47 -6.11 4.33
N GLY A 75 2.73 -6.45 4.03
CA GLY A 75 3.77 -6.67 5.04
C GLY A 75 3.87 -8.13 5.49
N ARG A 76 4.54 -8.32 6.63
CA ARG A 76 4.72 -9.62 7.30
C ARG A 76 3.60 -9.90 8.29
#